data_AF-A0A7J7R1M1-F1
#
_entry.id   AF-A0A7J7R1M1-F1
#
_cell.length_a   1.000
_cell.length_b   1.000
_cell.length_c   1.000
_cell.angle_alpha   90.00
_cell.angle_beta   90.00
_cell.angle_gamma   90.00
#
_symmetry.space_group_name_H-M   'P 1'
#
loop_
_entity.id
_entity.type
_entity.pdbx_description
1 polymer ?
#
loop_
_entity_poly.entity_id
_entity_poly.type
_entity_poly.pdbx_seq_one_letter_code
_entity_poly.pdbx_strand_id
1 'polypeptide(L)'
;MGRPPPTAAVCAWMFLLLLLEVCATNFPDALNCADVYIVPQKRCEDAYPGKVTEAMVCAGDSSGADSCQGDSGGPLVCDGVLQGITSWGSDPCGQSKRPGVYTNLCRYLDWIKKTIHGKSPA
;
A
#
# COMPACT_ATOMS: atom_id res chain seq x y z
N MET A 1 11.24 4.77 -25.36
CA MET A 1 10.21 5.62 -24.71
C MET A 1 9.39 4.70 -23.82
N GLY A 2 9.55 4.79 -22.50
CA GLY A 2 8.87 3.90 -21.56
C GLY A 2 7.40 4.28 -21.42
N ARG A 3 6.51 3.28 -21.31
CA ARG A 3 5.09 3.48 -21.01
C ARG A 3 4.99 4.27 -19.69
N PRO A 4 4.10 5.29 -19.57
CA PRO A 4 3.88 5.96 -18.29
C PRO A 4 3.51 4.92 -17.23
N PRO A 5 3.95 5.09 -15.97
CA PRO A 5 3.63 4.16 -14.90
C PRO A 5 2.10 4.08 -14.75
N PRO A 6 1.53 2.88 -14.52
CA PRO A 6 0.09 2.74 -14.33
C PRO A 6 -0.35 3.60 -13.14
N THR A 7 -1.43 4.35 -13.35
CA THR A 7 -2.14 5.10 -12.32
C THR A 7 -2.76 4.11 -11.34
N ALA A 8 -2.50 4.31 -10.06
CA ALA A 8 -3.03 3.52 -8.97
C ALA A 8 -3.76 4.44 -8.00
N ALA A 9 -4.90 4.03 -7.48
CA ALA A 9 -5.60 4.72 -6.41
C ALA A 9 -5.40 3.95 -5.11
N VAL A 10 -5.10 4.67 -4.05
CA VAL A 10 -5.21 4.16 -2.68
C VAL A 10 -6.37 4.87 -2.01
N CYS A 11 -7.29 4.09 -1.46
CA CYS A 11 -8.41 4.58 -0.68
C CYS A 11 -8.32 3.94 0.70
N ALA A 12 -8.26 4.74 1.75
CA ALA A 12 -8.06 4.21 3.08
C ALA A 12 -9.02 4.83 4.11
N TRP A 13 -9.79 3.95 4.74
CA TRP A 13 -10.49 4.29 5.98
C TRP A 13 -9.43 4.14 7.05
N MET A 14 -9.11 5.23 7.72
CA MET A 14 -8.06 5.30 8.73
C MET A 14 -8.48 4.48 9.95
N PHE A 15 -8.36 3.16 9.87
CA PHE A 15 -8.90 2.22 10.85
C PHE A 15 -7.95 1.06 11.11
N LEU A 16 -6.79 1.40 11.68
CA LEU A 16 -6.08 0.46 12.54
C LEU A 16 -5.34 1.19 13.67
N LEU A 17 -5.99 1.28 14.83
CA LEU A 17 -5.34 1.24 16.15
C LEU A 17 -6.40 1.03 17.24
N LEU A 18 -6.88 -0.21 17.36
CA LEU A 18 -7.32 -0.71 18.66
C LEU A 18 -6.05 -1.01 19.46
N LEU A 19 -5.92 -0.34 20.61
CA LEU A 19 -4.88 -0.50 21.63
C LEU A 19 -3.58 0.31 21.41
N LEU A 20 -3.64 1.62 21.65
CA LEU A 20 -2.79 2.38 22.59
C LEU A 20 -2.99 3.89 22.32
N GLU A 21 -3.00 4.68 23.38
CA GLU A 21 -3.27 6.12 23.47
C GLU A 21 -2.68 6.99 22.34
N VAL A 22 -3.48 7.34 21.32
CA VAL A 22 -3.19 8.48 20.44
C VAL A 22 -4.45 9.33 20.23
N CYS A 23 -4.86 10.06 21.27
CA CYS A 23 -6.08 10.89 21.29
C CYS A 23 -5.95 12.24 20.55
N ALA A 24 -4.97 12.41 19.64
CA ALA A 24 -4.70 13.72 19.02
C ALA A 24 -4.19 13.62 17.58
N THR A 25 -4.93 12.94 16.71
CA THR A 25 -4.71 13.00 15.25
C THR A 25 -6.04 13.32 14.58
N ASN A 26 -6.09 14.42 13.81
CA ASN A 26 -7.27 14.83 13.06
C ASN A 26 -7.46 13.85 11.90
N PHE A 27 -8.27 12.83 12.13
CA PHE A 27 -8.67 11.88 11.10
C PHE A 27 -9.91 12.41 10.36
N PRO A 28 -10.00 12.20 9.04
CA PRO A 28 -11.18 12.58 8.29
C PRO A 28 -12.33 11.62 8.60
N ASP A 29 -13.56 12.16 8.74
CA ASP A 29 -14.77 11.34 8.89
C ASP A 29 -15.12 10.59 7.59
N ALA A 30 -14.67 11.10 6.45
CA ALA A 30 -14.88 10.53 5.13
C ALA A 30 -13.61 9.82 4.62
N LEU A 31 -13.83 8.72 3.89
CA LEU A 31 -12.78 8.02 3.16
C LEU A 31 -12.09 8.97 2.17
N ASN A 32 -10.77 9.10 2.29
CA ASN A 32 -9.95 9.79 1.31
C ASN A 32 -9.36 8.80 0.30
N CYS A 33 -9.21 9.27 -0.94
CA CYS A 33 -8.53 8.55 -2.00
C CYS A 33 -7.48 9.45 -2.63
N ALA A 34 -6.33 8.89 -2.98
CA ALA A 34 -5.27 9.60 -3.67
C ALA A 34 -4.74 8.78 -4.85
N ASP A 35 -4.43 9.49 -5.94
CA ASP A 35 -3.74 8.91 -7.09
C ASP A 35 -2.24 8.83 -6.81
N VAL A 36 -1.69 7.65 -7.01
CA VAL A 36 -0.28 7.31 -6.87
C VAL A 36 0.18 6.50 -8.08
N TYR A 37 1.49 6.35 -8.23
CA TYR A 37 2.07 5.60 -9.35
C TYR A 37 2.88 4.43 -8.84
N ILE A 38 2.84 3.31 -9.55
CA ILE A 38 3.70 2.16 -9.24
C ILE A 38 5.16 2.57 -9.45
N VAL A 39 5.95 2.42 -8.40
CA VAL A 39 7.37 2.71 -8.37
C VAL A 39 8.15 1.44 -8.73
N PRO A 40 9.11 1.51 -9.66
CA PRO A 40 9.96 0.36 -9.98
C PRO A 40 10.69 -0.18 -8.75
N GLN A 41 10.75 -1.52 -8.62
CA GLN A 41 11.35 -2.21 -7.47
C GLN A 41 12.73 -1.64 -7.08
N LYS A 42 13.60 -1.41 -8.07
CA LYS A 42 14.93 -0.85 -7.84
C LYS A 42 14.89 0.50 -7.12
N ARG A 43 14.00 1.41 -7.53
CA ARG A 43 13.85 2.72 -6.88
C ARG A 43 13.29 2.58 -5.47
N CYS A 44 12.44 1.58 -5.23
CA CYS A 44 11.96 1.34 -3.88
C CYS A 44 13.03 0.78 -2.96
N GLU A 45 13.85 -0.15 -3.47
CA GLU A 45 15.02 -0.66 -2.75
C GLU A 45 16.04 0.46 -2.47
N ASP A 46 16.28 1.35 -3.43
CA ASP A 46 17.12 2.53 -3.23
C ASP A 46 16.57 3.45 -2.12
N ALA A 47 15.23 3.54 -1.99
CA ALA A 47 14.57 4.30 -0.93
C ALA A 47 14.58 3.59 0.44
N TYR A 48 14.62 2.26 0.47
CA TYR A 48 14.64 1.45 1.69
C TYR A 48 15.62 0.27 1.59
N PRO A 49 16.95 0.52 1.62
CA PRO A 49 17.95 -0.52 1.38
C PRO A 49 17.87 -1.67 2.39
N GLY A 50 17.84 -2.90 1.89
CA GLY A 50 17.77 -4.15 2.65
C GLY A 50 16.41 -4.45 3.28
N LYS A 51 15.37 -3.66 2.97
CA LYS A 51 14.04 -3.80 3.59
C LYS A 51 12.93 -4.18 2.62
N VAL A 52 13.11 -3.98 1.32
CA VAL A 52 12.09 -4.31 0.32
C VAL A 52 12.37 -5.69 -0.25
N THR A 53 11.33 -6.51 -0.35
CA THR A 53 11.43 -7.86 -0.93
C THR A 53 10.62 -7.95 -2.22
N GLU A 54 10.77 -9.04 -2.97
CA GLU A 54 9.95 -9.29 -4.17
C GLU A 54 8.46 -9.51 -3.87
N ALA A 55 8.12 -9.74 -2.60
CA ALA A 55 6.75 -9.85 -2.11
C ALA A 55 6.11 -8.49 -1.80
N MET A 56 6.83 -7.39 -2.05
CA MET A 56 6.36 -6.03 -1.86
C MET A 56 6.25 -5.30 -3.19
N VAL A 57 5.40 -4.28 -3.23
CA VAL A 57 5.26 -3.33 -4.33
C VAL A 57 5.18 -1.93 -3.73
N CYS A 58 5.79 -0.96 -4.39
CA CYS A 58 5.81 0.40 -3.88
C CYS A 58 5.01 1.32 -4.79
N ALA A 59 4.30 2.26 -4.17
CA ALA A 59 3.53 3.26 -4.87
C ALA A 59 3.64 4.60 -4.16
N GLY A 60 3.64 5.67 -4.95
CA GLY A 60 3.64 7.03 -4.43
C GLY A 60 3.59 8.03 -5.55
N ASP A 61 3.51 9.31 -5.19
CA ASP A 61 3.57 10.40 -6.14
C ASP A 61 4.62 11.44 -5.75
N SER A 62 5.10 12.18 -6.74
CA SER A 62 6.01 13.30 -6.57
C SER A 62 5.39 14.48 -5.80
N SER A 63 4.05 14.63 -5.79
CA SER A 63 3.33 15.66 -5.04
C SER A 63 3.14 15.35 -3.55
N GLY A 64 3.53 14.16 -3.09
CA GLY A 64 3.42 13.75 -1.69
C GLY A 64 2.16 12.97 -1.35
N ALA A 65 1.37 12.53 -2.34
CA ALA A 65 0.32 11.56 -2.12
C ALA A 65 0.90 10.22 -1.64
N ASP A 66 0.40 9.73 -0.50
CA ASP A 66 0.91 8.53 0.18
C ASP A 66 -0.17 7.95 1.12
N SER A 67 -0.01 6.68 1.48
CA SER A 67 -0.74 6.10 2.61
C SER A 67 -0.08 6.52 3.92
N CYS A 68 -0.85 6.63 5.00
CA CYS A 68 -0.33 7.01 6.30
C CYS A 68 -0.90 6.15 7.44
N GLN A 69 -0.75 6.64 8.67
CA GLN A 69 -1.20 5.94 9.87
C GLN A 69 -2.69 5.65 9.79
N GLY A 70 -3.09 4.42 10.12
CA GLY A 70 -4.49 3.97 10.04
C GLY A 70 -4.89 3.41 8.67
N ASP A 71 -4.10 3.59 7.61
CA ASP A 71 -4.44 3.08 6.27
C ASP A 71 -4.02 1.62 6.07
N SER A 72 -3.28 1.04 7.02
CA SER A 72 -2.79 -0.33 7.00
C SER A 72 -3.90 -1.35 6.76
N GLY A 73 -3.69 -2.24 5.80
CA GLY A 73 -4.71 -3.20 5.35
C GLY A 73 -5.62 -2.68 4.23
N GLY A 74 -5.55 -1.38 3.90
CA GLY A 74 -6.30 -0.77 2.82
C GLY A 74 -5.87 -1.21 1.42
N PRO A 75 -6.73 -1.02 0.39
CA PRO A 75 -6.46 -1.44 -0.98
C PRO A 75 -5.58 -0.46 -1.77
N LEU A 76 -4.61 -1.01 -2.52
CA LEU A 76 -3.94 -0.35 -3.65
C LEU A 76 -4.54 -0.91 -4.95
N VAL A 77 -5.26 -0.07 -5.70
CA VAL A 77 -6.01 -0.45 -6.90
C VAL A 77 -5.41 0.22 -8.14
N CYS A 78 -4.99 -0.55 -9.14
CA CYS A 78 -4.55 -0.02 -10.44
C CYS A 78 -5.58 -0.38 -11.50
N ASP A 79 -6.11 0.60 -12.22
CA ASP A 79 -7.09 0.40 -13.31
C ASP A 79 -8.27 -0.52 -12.92
N GLY A 80 -8.79 -0.36 -11.69
CA GLY A 80 -9.89 -1.17 -11.14
C GLY A 80 -9.49 -2.57 -10.65
N VAL A 81 -8.21 -2.93 -10.70
CA VAL A 81 -7.68 -4.21 -10.23
C VAL A 81 -6.91 -4.02 -8.94
N LEU A 82 -7.23 -4.81 -7.91
CA LEU A 82 -6.49 -4.82 -6.65
C LEU A 82 -5.09 -5.41 -6.85
N GLN A 83 -4.06 -4.58 -6.65
CA GLN A 83 -2.65 -4.96 -6.86
C GLN A 83 -1.90 -5.15 -5.54
N GLY A 84 -2.31 -4.45 -4.49
CA GLY A 84 -1.64 -4.54 -3.22
C GLY A 84 -2.49 -4.18 -2.02
N ILE A 85 -1.89 -4.41 -0.85
CA ILE A 85 -2.46 -4.09 0.46
C ILE A 85 -1.49 -3.15 1.17
N THR A 86 -1.98 -2.02 1.68
CA THR A 86 -1.19 -1.05 2.43
C THR A 86 -0.51 -1.71 3.61
N SER A 87 0.81 -1.54 3.72
CA SER A 87 1.62 -2.24 4.74
C SER A 87 2.38 -1.27 5.62
N TRP A 88 3.31 -0.49 5.06
CA TRP A 88 4.14 0.44 5.82
C TRP A 88 4.72 1.53 4.92
N GLY A 89 5.33 2.56 5.53
CA GLY A 89 5.98 3.65 4.81
C GLY A 89 6.93 4.41 5.73
N SER A 90 7.44 5.54 5.26
CA SER A 90 8.22 6.45 6.10
C SER A 90 7.31 7.26 7.03
N ASP A 91 7.84 7.62 8.19
CA ASP A 91 7.25 8.64 9.07
C ASP A 91 8.21 9.85 9.11
N PRO A 92 7.79 11.06 8.70
CA PRO A 92 6.45 11.44 8.22
C PRO A 92 6.06 10.85 6.86
N CYS A 93 4.76 10.65 6.64
CA CYS A 93 4.19 10.19 5.36
C CYS A 93 4.32 11.25 4.25
N GLY A 94 4.18 10.85 2.98
CA GLY A 94 4.14 11.79 1.86
C GLY A 94 5.49 12.39 1.47
N GLN A 95 6.59 11.76 1.88
CA GLN A 95 7.94 12.23 1.59
C GLN A 95 8.30 11.98 0.11
N SER A 96 8.64 13.06 -0.61
CA SER A 96 9.14 12.97 -1.99
C SER A 96 10.45 12.16 -2.00
N LYS A 97 10.42 10.92 -2.53
CA LYS A 97 11.45 9.84 -2.56
C LYS A 97 11.30 8.71 -1.53
N ARG A 98 10.30 8.74 -0.66
CA ARG A 98 9.97 7.62 0.22
C ARG A 98 8.56 7.15 -0.12
N PRO A 99 8.40 6.27 -1.12
CA PRO A 99 7.08 5.77 -1.48
C PRO A 99 6.51 4.89 -0.37
N GLY A 100 5.19 4.78 -0.31
CA GLY A 100 4.51 3.78 0.49
C GLY A 100 4.83 2.36 -0.01
N VAL A 101 4.88 1.41 0.92
CA VAL A 101 5.18 0.01 0.66
C VAL A 101 3.93 -0.83 0.93
N TYR A 102 3.57 -1.62 -0.05
CA TYR A 102 2.36 -2.44 -0.09
C TYR A 102 2.74 -3.90 -0.28
N THR A 103 1.93 -4.82 0.21
CA THR A 103 2.06 -6.25 -0.11
C THR A 103 1.74 -6.46 -1.59
N ASN A 104 2.58 -7.19 -2.33
CA ASN A 104 2.34 -7.51 -3.73
C ASN A 104 1.42 -8.71 -3.86
N LEU A 105 0.13 -8.48 -4.13
CA LEU A 105 -0.87 -9.56 -4.18
C LEU A 105 -0.62 -10.59 -5.26
N CYS A 106 0.04 -10.23 -6.37
CA CYS A 106 0.39 -11.18 -7.42
C CYS A 106 1.23 -12.35 -6.89
N ARG A 107 2.03 -12.13 -5.83
CA ARG A 107 2.83 -13.19 -5.20
C ARG A 107 2.04 -14.10 -4.27
N TYR A 108 0.84 -13.72 -3.86
CA TYR A 108 0.02 -14.43 -2.88
C TYR A 108 -1.26 -15.03 -3.45
N LEU A 109 -1.54 -14.87 -4.76
CA LEU A 109 -2.78 -15.34 -5.38
C LEU A 109 -3.05 -16.84 -5.13
N ASP A 110 -2.03 -17.69 -5.22
CA ASP A 110 -2.20 -19.12 -5.01
C ASP A 110 -2.55 -19.45 -3.56
N TRP A 111 -1.89 -18.80 -2.60
CA TRP A 111 -2.21 -18.94 -1.18
C TRP A 111 -3.62 -18.44 -0.87
N ILE A 112 -4.02 -17.29 -1.43
CA ILE A 112 -5.38 -16.72 -1.25
C ILE A 112 -6.42 -17.70 -1.80
N LYS A 113 -6.27 -18.16 -3.05
CA LYS A 113 -7.20 -19.13 -3.67
C LYS A 113 -7.29 -20.42 -2.87
N LYS A 114 -6.14 -20.96 -2.45
CA LYS A 114 -6.09 -22.16 -1.61
C LYS A 114 -6.82 -21.95 -0.29
N THR A 115 -6.67 -20.79 0.34
CA THR A 115 -7.29 -20.49 1.64
C THR A 115 -8.81 -20.33 1.51
N ILE A 116 -9.28 -19.65 0.47
CA ILE A 116 -10.72 -19.44 0.23
C ILE A 116 -11.42 -20.76 -0.15
N HIS A 117 -10.76 -21.62 -0.94
CA HIS A 117 -11.34 -22.91 -1.35
C HIS A 117 -11.07 -24.05 -0.36
N GLY A 118 -10.13 -23.87 0.57
CA GLY A 118 -9.64 -24.89 1.49
C GLY A 118 -10.49 -25.06 2.76
N LYS A 119 -11.82 -25.15 2.62
CA LYS A 119 -12.59 -25.83 3.67
C LYS A 119 -12.11 -27.29 3.71
N SER A 120 -11.64 -27.70 4.89
CA SER A 120 -11.18 -29.06 5.19
C SER A 120 -12.17 -30.13 4.69
N PRO A 121 -11.69 -31.29 4.21
CA PRO A 121 -12.55 -32.47 4.21
C PRO A 121 -13.05 -32.69 5.65
N ALA A 122 -14.35 -32.90 5.79
CA ALA A 122 -14.99 -33.29 7.04
C ALA A 122 -14.44 -34.63 7.55
#